data_AF-A0A0V0H070-F1
#
_entry.id   AF-A0A0V0H070-F1
#
_cell.length_a   1.000
_cell.length_b   1.000
_cell.length_c   1.000
_cell.angle_alpha   90.00
_cell.angle_beta   90.00
_cell.angle_gamma   90.00
#
_symmetry.space_group_name_H-M   'P 1'
#
loop_
_entity.id
_entity.type
_entity.pdbx_description
1 polymer ?
#
loop_
_entity_poly.entity_id
_entity_poly.type
_entity_poly.pdbx_seq_one_letter_code
_entity_poly.pdbx_strand_id
1 'polypeptide(L)'
;MNRVCSPYFDPDFDSLAERINGPKCRVTIDNESLENCTVVKIDSVNKQGLLLEVVQVLTDMNLIILKGYISSDAGWFMDGNPHI
;
A
#
# COMPACT_ATOMS: atom_id res chain seq x y z
N MET A 1 -2.56 1.19 -47.51
CA MET A 1 -3.23 1.10 -46.19
C MET A 1 -2.17 1.21 -45.10
N ASN A 2 -2.20 2.27 -44.29
CA ASN A 2 -1.40 2.34 -43.06
C ASN A 2 -2.12 1.51 -41.99
N ARG A 3 -1.51 0.40 -41.55
CA ARG A 3 -1.99 -0.36 -40.39
C ARG A 3 -1.55 0.41 -39.15
N VAL A 4 -2.49 1.12 -38.53
CA VAL A 4 -2.28 1.71 -37.22
C VAL A 4 -2.32 0.56 -36.21
N CYS A 5 -1.16 0.12 -35.74
CA CYS A 5 -1.07 -0.78 -34.61
C CYS A 5 -1.22 0.05 -33.34
N SER A 6 -2.43 0.13 -32.79
CA SER A 6 -2.61 0.63 -31.42
C SER A 6 -2.19 -0.46 -30.42
N PRO A 7 -1.49 -0.12 -29.33
CA PRO A 7 -1.25 -1.07 -28.25
C PRO A 7 -2.59 -1.55 -27.70
N TYR A 8 -2.73 -2.87 -27.56
CA TYR A 8 -3.87 -3.46 -26.87
C TYR A 8 -3.72 -3.17 -25.38
N PHE A 9 -4.70 -2.44 -24.82
CA PHE A 9 -4.80 -2.23 -23.39
C PHE A 9 -5.77 -3.26 -22.82
N ASP A 10 -5.26 -4.15 -21.97
CA ASP A 10 -6.10 -5.13 -21.30
C ASP A 10 -6.87 -4.43 -20.16
N PRO A 11 -8.21 -4.34 -20.25
CA PRO A 11 -9.02 -3.68 -19.23
C PRO A 11 -8.94 -4.38 -17.85
N ASP A 12 -8.52 -5.63 -17.81
CA ASP A 12 -8.40 -6.40 -16.57
C ASP A 12 -7.01 -6.30 -15.93
N PHE A 13 -6.05 -5.62 -16.56
CA PHE A 13 -4.66 -5.53 -16.09
C PHE A 13 -4.56 -4.98 -14.66
N ASP A 14 -5.34 -3.95 -14.33
CA ASP A 14 -5.34 -3.34 -12.98
C ASP A 14 -5.85 -4.29 -11.89
N SER A 15 -6.69 -5.26 -12.25
CA SER A 15 -7.23 -6.26 -11.32
C SER A 15 -6.32 -7.48 -11.15
N LEU A 16 -5.32 -7.64 -12.03
CA LEU A 16 -4.47 -8.82 -12.08
C LEU A 16 -3.68 -9.02 -10.79
N ALA A 17 -3.12 -7.94 -10.23
CA ALA A 17 -2.36 -8.01 -8.99
C ALA A 17 -3.21 -8.52 -7.81
N GLU A 18 -4.48 -8.12 -7.71
CA GLU A 18 -5.40 -8.63 -6.68
C GLU A 18 -5.72 -10.12 -6.88
N ARG A 19 -5.90 -10.54 -8.13
CA ARG A 19 -6.20 -11.93 -8.46
C ARG A 19 -5.02 -12.86 -8.15
N ILE A 20 -3.79 -12.40 -8.32
CA ILE A 20 -2.58 -13.19 -8.07
C ILE A 20 -2.18 -13.13 -6.60
N ASN A 21 -2.15 -11.93 -6.01
CA ASN A 21 -1.50 -11.69 -4.72
C ASN A 21 -2.50 -11.63 -3.55
N GLY A 22 -3.81 -11.66 -3.83
CA GLY A 22 -4.87 -11.51 -2.85
C GLY A 22 -5.23 -10.04 -2.60
N PRO A 23 -5.81 -9.70 -1.43
CA PRO A 23 -6.35 -8.36 -1.19
C PRO A 23 -5.27 -7.28 -1.31
N LYS A 24 -5.67 -6.11 -1.83
CA LYS A 24 -4.83 -4.90 -2.00
C LYS A 24 -4.11 -4.42 -0.73
N CYS A 25 -4.57 -4.88 0.44
CA CYS A 25 -3.97 -4.60 1.73
C CYS A 25 -3.98 -5.89 2.57
N ARG A 26 -2.81 -6.24 3.10
CA ARG A 26 -2.61 -7.36 4.01
C ARG A 26 -2.13 -6.82 5.35
N VAL A 27 -2.85 -7.15 6.41
CA VAL A 27 -2.51 -6.75 7.78
C VAL A 27 -2.14 -8.00 8.57
N THR A 28 -0.97 -7.97 9.20
CA THR A 28 -0.51 -9.01 10.13
C THR A 28 -0.28 -8.41 11.49
N ILE A 29 -0.76 -9.08 12.54
CA ILE A 29 -0.56 -8.71 13.93
C ILE A 29 0.40 -9.71 14.55
N ASP A 30 1.50 -9.21 15.09
CA ASP A 30 2.55 -10.00 15.72
C ASP A 30 2.74 -9.51 17.16
N ASN A 31 2.36 -10.36 18.10
CA ASN A 31 2.48 -10.12 19.55
C ASN A 31 3.63 -10.91 20.17
N GLU A 32 4.40 -11.66 19.38
CA GLU A 32 5.43 -12.58 19.88
C GLU A 32 6.84 -12.04 19.65
N SER A 33 7.06 -11.25 18.59
CA SER A 33 8.39 -10.74 18.27
C SER A 33 8.90 -9.62 19.17
N LEU A 34 8.02 -8.97 19.96
CA LEU A 34 8.38 -7.90 20.87
C LEU A 34 7.55 -7.95 22.16
N GLU A 35 8.22 -8.16 23.30
CA GLU A 35 7.58 -8.44 24.59
C GLU A 35 6.62 -7.35 25.08
N ASN A 36 6.89 -6.08 24.76
CA ASN A 36 6.16 -4.93 25.32
C ASN A 36 5.32 -4.18 24.28
N CYS A 37 5.22 -4.67 23.04
CA CYS A 37 4.50 -3.98 21.98
C CYS A 37 3.88 -4.96 20.99
N THR A 38 2.71 -4.62 20.46
CA THR A 38 2.15 -5.27 19.28
C THR A 38 2.79 -4.70 18.02
N VAL A 39 3.33 -5.57 17.17
CA VAL A 39 3.85 -5.21 15.85
C VAL A 39 2.75 -5.41 14.83
N VAL A 40 2.29 -4.31 14.22
CA VAL A 40 1.33 -4.34 13.12
C VAL A 40 2.09 -4.15 11.81
N LYS A 41 2.03 -5.15 10.92
CA LYS A 41 2.63 -5.11 9.59
C LYS A 41 1.55 -4.90 8.55
N ILE A 42 1.71 -3.87 7.73
CA ILE A 42 0.75 -3.49 6.69
C ILE A 42 1.49 -3.51 5.36
N ASP A 43 1.10 -4.43 4.49
CA ASP A 43 1.59 -4.54 3.13
C ASP A 43 0.45 -4.18 2.17
N SER A 44 0.68 -3.17 1.33
CA SER A 44 -0.38 -2.66 0.46
C SER A 44 0.18 -1.88 -0.73
N VAL A 45 -0.64 -1.77 -1.77
CA VAL A 45 -0.36 -0.86 -2.87
C VAL A 45 -0.31 0.58 -2.35
N ASN A 46 0.76 1.32 -2.70
CA ASN A 46 0.89 2.72 -2.33
C ASN A 46 -0.26 3.53 -2.97
N LYS A 47 -1.09 4.13 -2.12
CA LYS A 47 -2.17 5.03 -2.52
C LYS A 47 -2.01 6.35 -1.80
N GLN A 48 -2.41 7.43 -2.47
CA GLN A 48 -2.43 8.75 -1.83
C GLN A 48 -3.29 8.70 -0.56
N GLY A 49 -2.75 9.19 0.55
CA GLY A 49 -3.46 9.24 1.83
C GLY A 49 -3.42 7.96 2.67
N LEU A 50 -2.86 6.86 2.16
CA LEU A 50 -2.83 5.56 2.86
C LEU A 50 -2.21 5.64 4.26
N LEU A 51 -1.06 6.28 4.41
CA LEU A 51 -0.41 6.41 5.73
C LEU A 51 -1.31 7.16 6.74
N LEU A 52 -1.98 8.21 6.28
CA LEU A 52 -2.89 8.97 7.13
C LEU A 52 -4.08 8.11 7.56
N GLU A 53 -4.68 7.37 6.62
CA GLU A 53 -5.78 6.45 6.91
C GLU A 53 -5.36 5.39 7.94
N VAL A 54 -4.18 4.81 7.78
CA VAL A 54 -3.62 3.84 8.74
C VAL A 54 -3.47 4.46 10.14
N VAL A 55 -2.88 5.65 10.24
CA VAL A 55 -2.68 6.32 11.53
C VAL A 55 -4.01 6.67 12.18
N GLN A 56 -5.00 7.11 11.39
CA GLN A 56 -6.35 7.40 11.87
C GLN A 56 -7.00 6.15 12.45
N VAL A 57 -7.03 5.03 11.70
CA VAL A 57 -7.64 3.78 12.18
C VAL A 57 -6.98 3.28 13.47
N LEU A 58 -5.64 3.30 13.54
CA LEU A 58 -4.94 2.89 14.77
C LEU A 58 -5.28 3.79 15.97
N THR A 59 -5.43 5.10 15.72
CA THR A 59 -5.79 6.08 16.75
C THR A 59 -7.24 5.89 17.20
N ASP A 60 -8.17 5.65 16.27
CA ASP A 60 -9.59 5.39 16.54
C ASP A 60 -9.79 4.10 17.35
N MET A 61 -8.90 3.12 17.17
CA MET A 61 -8.82 1.91 17.99
C MET A 61 -8.15 2.13 19.36
N ASN A 62 -7.80 3.38 19.68
CA ASN A 62 -7.16 3.77 20.93
C ASN A 62 -5.78 3.09 21.15
N LEU A 63 -5.06 2.82 20.05
CA LEU A 63 -3.69 2.30 20.08
C LEU A 63 -2.68 3.46 20.07
N ILE A 64 -1.56 3.28 20.76
CA ILE A 64 -0.46 4.24 20.80
C ILE A 64 0.64 3.77 19.85
N ILE A 65 0.95 4.59 18.85
CA ILE A 65 2.06 4.32 17.93
C ILE A 65 3.37 4.76 18.57
N LEU A 66 4.17 3.80 19.03
CA LEU A 66 5.48 4.06 19.65
C LEU A 66 6.60 4.27 18.61
N LYS A 67 6.52 3.55 17.49
CA LYS A 67 7.51 3.59 16.41
C LYS A 67 6.85 3.15 15.10
N GLY A 68 7.28 3.74 13.99
CA GLY A 68 6.83 3.37 12.64
C GLY A 68 8.00 3.23 11.68
N TYR A 69 7.91 2.24 10.80
CA TYR A 69 8.80 2.06 9.65
C TYR A 69 7.93 1.97 8.40
N ILE A 70 8.35 2.63 7.34
CA ILE A 70 7.59 2.68 6.10
C ILE A 70 8.58 2.54 4.94
N SER A 71 8.24 1.70 3.99
CA SER A 71 9.02 1.44 2.78
C SER A 71 8.07 1.41 1.58
N SER A 72 8.55 1.83 0.41
CA SER A 72 7.80 1.77 -0.84
C SER A 72 8.75 1.42 -1.98
N ASP A 73 8.39 0.43 -2.80
CA ASP A 73 9.20 -0.01 -3.95
C ASP A 73 9.07 0.93 -5.17
N ALA A 74 7.99 1.72 -5.22
CA ALA A 74 7.79 2.81 -6.16
C ALA A 74 7.93 4.13 -5.41
N GLY A 75 8.50 5.17 -6.06
CA GLY A 75 8.81 6.47 -5.45
C GLY A 75 7.69 7.04 -4.57
N TRP A 76 8.08 7.88 -3.61
CA TRP A 76 7.15 8.39 -2.62
C TRP A 76 6.30 9.51 -3.21
N PHE A 77 5.02 9.54 -2.88
CA PHE A 77 4.14 10.67 -3.27
C PHE A 77 4.66 12.01 -2.71
N MET A 78 5.44 11.98 -1.63
CA MET A 78 6.08 13.15 -1.03
C MET A 78 7.28 13.67 -1.83
N ASP A 79 7.77 12.94 -2.84
CA ASP A 79 8.97 13.31 -3.61
C ASP A 79 8.75 14.51 -4.56
N GLY A 80 7.55 15.08 -4.58
CA GLY A 80 7.29 16.39 -5.17
C GLY A 80 7.53 16.49 -6.68
N ASN A 81 7.57 15.38 -7.42
CA ASN A 81 7.72 15.42 -8.87
C ASN A 81 6.34 15.71 -9.52
N PRO A 82 6.14 16.90 -10.12
CA PRO A 82 4.84 17.34 -10.60
C PRO A 82 4.50 16.83 -12.01
N HIS A 83 5.14 15.76 -12.48
CA HIS A 83 5.02 15.30 -13.87
C HIS A 83 4.71 13.81 -13.97
N ILE A 84 3.42 13.51 -13.82
CA ILE A 84 2.72 12.56 -14.70
C ILE A 84 1.68 13.38 -15.47
#